data_AF-D2S967-F1
#
_entry.id   AF-D2S967-F1
#
_cell.length_a   1.000
_cell.length_b   1.000
_cell.length_c   1.000
_cell.angle_alpha   90.00
_cell.angle_beta   90.00
_cell.angle_gamma   90.00
#
_symmetry.space_group_name_H-M   'P 1'
#
loop_
_entity.id
_entity.type
_entity.pdbx_description
1 polymer ?
#
loop_
_entity_poly.entity_id
_entity_poly.type
_entity_poly.pdbx_seq_one_letter_code
_entity_poly.pdbx_strand_id
1 'polypeptide(L)'
;MSVPNNEGETVRVEADGAQIEAPPGPAVATVLQEGEQVERTWTAEDFGDRDWDHPDTRPRMRGWLHLFSFFGAIVAGAVLIPLGSVLGARAGVSVTVYSVTICGLFGISALYHRRRWSPRGWKIMKRLDHSMIFLFIAGTYTPFALLAVDQPTGYWVLAGVWAGALAGVFLKLTWPTAPRWVGVPLYIGLGWVAVFILTDILHIAGVTSLVLLAVGGVLYTLGGVAYAIKKPNPWPGVFGYHEVFHAMTVVAAICHYIAVYFAMYNSPFV
;
A
#
# COMPACT_ATOMS: atom_id res chain seq x y z
N MET A 1 11.42 -34.68 -20.10
CA MET A 1 10.04 -34.54 -19.60
C MET A 1 9.15 -34.13 -20.75
N SER A 2 8.08 -34.88 -21.02
CA SER A 2 7.05 -34.49 -21.99
C SER A 2 6.23 -33.34 -21.42
N VAL A 3 6.24 -32.19 -22.08
CA VAL A 3 5.48 -31.01 -21.66
C VAL A 3 4.01 -31.21 -22.04
N PRO A 4 3.04 -31.04 -21.13
CA PRO A 4 1.61 -31.11 -21.46
C PRO A 4 1.27 -30.02 -22.47
N ASN A 5 0.69 -30.40 -23.61
CA ASN A 5 0.29 -29.48 -24.67
C ASN A 5 -1.17 -29.08 -24.43
N ASN A 6 -1.39 -28.11 -23.53
CA ASN A 6 -2.70 -27.54 -23.27
C ASN A 6 -2.76 -26.18 -23.96
N GLU A 7 -3.45 -26.08 -25.11
CA GLU A 7 -3.37 -24.95 -26.05
C GLU A 7 -3.82 -23.58 -25.49
N GLY A 8 -4.35 -23.54 -24.26
CA GLY A 8 -4.76 -22.30 -23.57
C GLY A 8 -3.91 -21.87 -22.39
N GLU A 9 -2.91 -22.67 -21.97
CA GLU A 9 -2.09 -22.39 -20.80
C GLU A 9 -0.75 -21.78 -21.24
N THR A 10 -0.36 -20.64 -20.66
CA THR A 10 0.97 -20.03 -20.90
C THR A 10 1.90 -20.36 -19.75
N VAL A 11 3.15 -20.67 -20.07
CA VAL A 11 4.20 -20.95 -19.08
C VAL A 11 5.27 -19.88 -19.19
N ARG A 12 5.82 -19.52 -18.04
CA ARG A 12 6.93 -18.59 -17.96
C ARG A 12 8.21 -19.35 -17.61
N VAL A 13 9.26 -19.13 -18.40
CA VAL A 13 10.53 -19.87 -18.35
C VAL A 13 11.65 -18.92 -17.95
N GLU A 14 12.53 -19.34 -17.05
CA GLU A 14 13.72 -18.61 -16.62
C GLU A 14 14.99 -19.35 -17.02
N ALA A 15 15.94 -18.65 -17.63
CA ALA A 15 17.24 -19.15 -18.07
C ALA A 15 18.27 -17.99 -18.08
N ASP A 16 19.43 -18.16 -17.47
CA ASP A 16 20.54 -17.18 -17.40
C ASP A 16 20.13 -15.72 -17.05
N GLY A 17 19.03 -15.56 -16.31
CA GLY A 17 18.46 -14.26 -15.92
C GLY A 17 17.47 -13.65 -16.92
N ALA A 18 17.30 -14.24 -18.11
CA ALA A 18 16.25 -13.92 -19.07
C ALA A 18 14.94 -14.64 -18.72
N GLN A 19 13.81 -14.03 -19.08
CA GLN A 19 12.48 -14.59 -18.83
C GLN A 19 11.62 -14.52 -20.09
N ILE A 20 11.16 -15.68 -20.58
CA ILE A 20 10.29 -15.81 -21.76
C ILE A 20 8.92 -16.31 -21.33
N GLU A 21 7.87 -15.79 -21.97
CA GLU A 21 6.48 -16.10 -21.68
C GLU A 21 5.74 -16.42 -22.97
N ALA A 22 5.36 -17.67 -23.15
CA ALA A 22 4.68 -18.19 -24.33
C ALA A 22 3.95 -19.50 -23.97
N PRO A 23 3.21 -20.15 -24.88
CA PRO A 23 2.71 -21.49 -24.61
C PRO A 23 3.87 -22.45 -24.24
N PRO A 24 3.65 -23.46 -23.39
CA PRO A 24 4.69 -24.30 -22.80
C PRO A 24 5.74 -24.81 -23.78
N GLY A 25 5.30 -25.36 -24.91
CA GLY A 25 6.18 -25.85 -25.98
C GLY A 25 7.02 -24.74 -26.60
N PRO A 26 6.41 -23.68 -27.16
CA PRO A 26 7.11 -22.52 -27.70
C PRO A 26 8.10 -21.86 -26.72
N ALA A 27 7.71 -21.63 -25.47
CA ALA A 27 8.56 -20.94 -24.50
C ALA A 27 9.85 -21.72 -24.21
N VAL A 28 9.72 -23.03 -23.98
CA VAL A 28 10.87 -23.92 -23.75
C VAL A 28 11.70 -24.07 -25.03
N ALA A 29 11.06 -24.18 -26.20
CA ALA A 29 11.76 -24.30 -27.47
C ALA A 29 12.62 -23.08 -27.79
N THR A 30 12.14 -21.86 -27.52
CA THR A 30 12.91 -20.62 -27.72
C THR A 30 14.17 -20.59 -26.85
N VAL A 31 14.03 -20.86 -25.54
CA VAL A 31 15.18 -20.89 -24.62
C VAL A 31 16.23 -21.93 -25.07
N LEU A 32 15.78 -23.12 -25.46
CA LEU A 32 16.68 -24.18 -25.95
C LEU A 32 17.34 -23.82 -27.29
N GLN A 33 16.67 -23.08 -28.17
CA GLN A 33 17.24 -22.60 -29.44
C GLN A 33 18.32 -21.53 -29.23
N GLU A 34 18.21 -20.72 -28.18
CA GLU A 34 19.21 -19.72 -27.80
C GLU A 34 20.44 -20.36 -27.13
N GLY A 35 20.43 -21.69 -26.93
CA GLY A 35 21.52 -22.43 -26.30
C GLY A 35 21.51 -22.36 -24.78
N GLU A 36 20.48 -21.74 -24.20
CA GLU A 36 20.32 -21.58 -22.76
C GLU A 36 19.65 -22.81 -22.12
N GLN A 37 19.92 -23.01 -20.83
CA GLN A 37 19.27 -24.08 -20.07
C GLN A 37 18.04 -23.54 -19.34
N VAL A 38 16.92 -24.23 -19.50
CA VAL A 38 15.70 -23.94 -18.73
C VAL A 38 15.96 -24.28 -17.26
N GLU A 39 16.03 -23.24 -16.42
CA GLU A 39 16.20 -23.43 -14.98
C GLU A 39 14.87 -23.74 -14.29
N ARG A 40 13.81 -23.00 -14.65
CA ARG A 40 12.47 -23.13 -14.04
C ARG A 40 11.35 -22.74 -14.99
N THR A 41 10.18 -23.32 -14.73
CA THR A 41 8.91 -22.99 -15.40
C THR A 41 7.80 -22.77 -14.38
N TRP A 42 6.89 -21.82 -14.59
CA TRP A 42 5.70 -21.65 -13.76
C TRP A 42 4.44 -21.26 -14.55
N THR A 43 3.26 -21.63 -14.02
CA THR A 43 1.92 -21.34 -14.54
C THR A 43 1.12 -20.46 -13.57
N ALA A 44 -0.11 -20.09 -13.95
CA ALA A 44 -1.01 -19.33 -13.07
C ALA A 44 -1.37 -20.10 -11.77
N GLU A 45 -1.41 -21.43 -11.83
CA GLU A 45 -1.75 -22.28 -10.67
C GLU A 45 -0.71 -22.17 -9.55
N ASP A 46 0.57 -21.98 -9.89
CA ASP A 46 1.67 -21.86 -8.92
C ASP A 46 1.52 -20.67 -7.96
N PHE A 47 0.81 -19.62 -8.41
CA PHE A 47 0.52 -18.46 -7.58
C PHE A 47 -0.54 -18.78 -6.51
N GLY A 48 -1.42 -19.74 -6.74
CA GLY A 48 -2.34 -20.30 -5.75
C GLY A 48 -3.32 -19.28 -5.17
N ASP A 49 -3.73 -18.29 -5.96
CA ASP A 49 -4.60 -17.19 -5.53
C ASP A 49 -5.54 -16.76 -6.66
N ARG A 50 -6.85 -16.77 -6.39
CA ARG A 50 -7.89 -16.41 -7.37
C ARG A 50 -7.94 -14.93 -7.70
N ASP A 51 -7.38 -14.07 -6.84
CA ASP A 51 -7.25 -12.64 -7.07
C ASP A 51 -5.85 -12.29 -7.64
N TRP A 52 -5.06 -13.28 -8.08
CA TRP A 52 -3.84 -13.01 -8.83
C TRP A 52 -4.18 -12.50 -10.23
N ASP A 53 -3.78 -11.26 -10.52
CA ASP A 53 -3.86 -10.71 -11.87
C ASP A 53 -2.57 -11.03 -12.64
N HIS A 54 -2.69 -11.66 -13.81
CA HIS A 54 -1.57 -11.90 -14.72
C HIS A 54 -0.95 -10.54 -15.12
N PRO A 55 0.40 -10.35 -15.08
CA PRO A 55 1.03 -9.08 -15.41
C PRO A 55 0.56 -8.46 -16.74
N ASP A 56 0.29 -9.31 -17.74
CA ASP A 56 -0.17 -8.90 -19.07
C ASP A 56 -1.67 -8.60 -19.18
N THR A 57 -2.49 -9.02 -18.21
CA THR A 57 -3.94 -8.74 -18.20
C THR A 57 -4.32 -7.61 -17.25
N ARG A 58 -3.38 -7.12 -16.45
CA ARG A 58 -3.59 -5.95 -15.58
C ARG A 58 -3.80 -4.68 -16.40
N PRO A 59 -4.59 -3.71 -15.90
CA PRO A 59 -4.68 -2.40 -16.52
C PRO A 59 -3.31 -1.73 -16.66
N ARG A 60 -3.09 -1.00 -17.77
CA ARG A 60 -1.79 -0.38 -18.10
C ARG A 60 -1.26 0.56 -17.01
N MET A 61 -2.14 1.23 -16.26
CA MET A 61 -1.76 2.16 -15.19
C MET A 61 -1.43 1.48 -13.84
N ARG A 62 -1.50 0.15 -13.75
CA ARG A 62 -1.26 -0.58 -12.50
C ARG A 62 0.12 -0.25 -11.93
N GLY A 63 0.12 0.23 -10.68
CA GLY A 63 1.31 0.59 -9.91
C GLY A 63 1.96 1.94 -10.25
N TRP A 64 1.60 2.60 -11.36
CA TRP A 64 2.26 3.86 -11.76
C TRP A 64 1.97 5.02 -10.80
N LEU A 65 0.73 5.13 -10.31
CA LEU A 65 0.36 6.18 -9.35
C LEU A 65 1.21 6.12 -8.08
N HIS A 66 1.40 4.92 -7.52
CA HIS A 66 2.23 4.71 -6.34
C HIS A 66 3.72 4.90 -6.64
N LEU A 67 4.19 4.56 -7.84
CA LEU A 67 5.58 4.83 -8.23
C LEU A 67 5.90 6.33 -8.19
N PHE A 68 5.08 7.17 -8.81
CA PHE A 68 5.30 8.62 -8.77
C PHE A 68 5.09 9.17 -7.35
N SER A 69 4.11 8.65 -6.62
CA SER A 69 3.83 9.07 -5.25
C SER A 69 4.95 8.68 -4.28
N PHE A 70 5.71 7.63 -4.55
CA PHE A 70 6.89 7.27 -3.75
C PHE A 70 7.96 8.36 -3.78
N PHE A 71 8.30 8.87 -4.96
CA PHE A 71 9.25 9.99 -5.08
C PHE A 71 8.69 11.27 -4.47
N GLY A 72 7.38 11.52 -4.65
CA GLY A 72 6.68 12.62 -3.97
C GLY A 72 6.76 12.49 -2.44
N ALA A 73 6.58 11.29 -1.89
CA ALA A 73 6.66 11.02 -0.47
C ALA A 73 8.08 11.21 0.10
N ILE A 74 9.12 10.87 -0.66
CA ILE A 74 10.51 11.17 -0.29
C ILE A 74 10.71 12.67 -0.13
N VAL A 75 10.29 13.47 -1.11
CA VAL A 75 10.39 14.94 -1.05
C VAL A 75 9.57 15.48 0.11
N ALA A 76 8.33 15.01 0.26
CA ALA A 76 7.43 15.42 1.32
C ALA A 76 8.02 15.15 2.72
N GLY A 77 8.62 13.97 2.92
CA GLY A 77 9.34 13.62 4.15
C GLY A 77 10.62 14.41 4.37
N ALA A 78 11.40 14.65 3.30
CA ALA A 78 12.62 15.46 3.37
C ALA A 78 12.34 16.92 3.75
N VAL A 79 11.12 17.42 3.48
CA VAL A 79 10.64 18.72 3.96
C VAL A 79 10.10 18.63 5.39
N LEU A 80 9.21 17.67 5.66
CA LEU A 80 8.47 17.63 6.92
C LEU A 80 9.34 17.25 8.12
N ILE A 81 10.29 16.33 7.95
CA ILE A 81 11.15 15.85 9.03
C ILE A 81 12.01 16.98 9.62
N PRO A 82 12.82 17.73 8.84
CA PRO A 82 13.60 18.82 9.41
C PRO A 82 12.74 19.90 10.08
N LEU A 83 11.60 20.25 9.48
CA LEU A 83 10.69 21.23 10.07
C LEU A 83 10.16 20.77 11.44
N GLY A 84 9.73 19.51 11.54
CA GLY A 84 9.30 18.93 12.81
C GLY A 84 10.42 18.85 13.83
N SER A 85 11.63 18.45 13.41
CA SER A 85 12.79 18.36 14.30
C SER A 85 13.22 19.71 14.88
N VAL A 86 13.03 20.81 14.15
CA VAL A 86 13.31 22.17 14.65
C VAL A 86 12.29 22.61 15.70
N LEU A 87 11.03 22.20 15.57
CA LEU A 87 9.98 22.52 16.55
C LEU A 87 10.15 21.73 17.85
N GLY A 88 10.62 20.49 17.76
CA GLY A 88 11.02 19.71 18.92
C GLY A 88 11.09 18.21 18.65
N ALA A 89 11.67 17.47 19.60
CA ALA A 89 11.91 16.03 19.44
C ALA A 89 10.62 15.25 19.22
N ARG A 90 9.53 15.63 19.91
CA ARG A 90 8.23 14.98 19.79
C ARG A 90 7.67 15.12 18.37
N ALA A 91 7.70 16.34 17.83
CA ALA A 91 7.29 16.63 16.46
C ALA A 91 8.16 15.85 15.45
N GLY A 92 9.49 16.00 15.53
CA GLY A 92 10.44 15.34 14.63
C GLY A 92 10.29 13.82 14.56
N VAL A 93 10.17 13.13 15.71
CA VAL A 93 9.96 11.67 15.75
C VAL A 93 8.63 11.30 15.11
N SER A 94 7.55 11.99 15.47
CA SER A 94 6.21 11.66 14.99
C SER A 94 6.06 11.77 13.47
N VAL A 95 6.60 12.84 12.88
CA VAL A 95 6.56 13.05 11.42
C VAL A 95 7.55 12.16 10.68
N THR A 96 8.64 11.71 11.34
CA THR A 96 9.56 10.72 10.78
C THR A 96 8.85 9.36 10.63
N VAL A 97 8.12 8.92 11.65
CA VAL A 97 7.33 7.68 11.60
C VAL A 97 6.28 7.75 10.48
N TYR A 98 5.56 8.87 10.37
CA TYR A 98 4.65 9.11 9.26
C TYR A 98 5.35 9.04 7.90
N SER A 99 6.46 9.77 7.73
CA SER A 99 7.21 9.86 6.47
C SER A 99 7.81 8.53 6.02
N VAL A 100 8.32 7.71 6.95
CA VAL A 100 8.84 6.38 6.63
C VAL A 100 7.71 5.45 6.19
N THR A 101 6.56 5.49 6.85
CA THR A 101 5.45 4.59 6.52
C THR A 101 4.77 4.94 5.20
N ILE A 102 4.61 6.23 4.85
CA ILE A 102 4.08 6.65 3.53
C ILE A 102 5.06 6.29 2.39
N CYS A 103 6.36 6.46 2.60
CA CYS A 103 7.39 6.00 1.65
C CYS A 103 7.32 4.48 1.50
N GLY A 104 7.21 3.73 2.60
CA GLY A 104 7.07 2.28 2.57
C GLY A 104 5.82 1.83 1.81
N LEU A 105 4.67 2.46 2.05
CA LEU A 105 3.41 2.14 1.37
C LEU A 105 3.57 2.29 -0.14
N PHE A 106 3.96 3.47 -0.60
CA PHE A 106 4.04 3.72 -2.04
C PHE A 106 5.19 2.96 -2.70
N GLY A 107 6.35 2.86 -2.05
CA GLY A 107 7.51 2.17 -2.60
C GLY A 107 7.29 0.66 -2.74
N ILE A 108 6.79 0.01 -1.69
CA ILE A 108 6.50 -1.43 -1.72
C ILE A 108 5.37 -1.72 -2.70
N SER A 109 4.33 -0.88 -2.74
CA SER A 109 3.21 -1.07 -3.66
C SER A 109 3.59 -0.87 -5.12
N ALA A 110 4.40 0.14 -5.42
CA ALA A 110 4.99 0.33 -6.74
C ALA A 110 5.81 -0.90 -7.14
N LEU A 111 6.71 -1.37 -6.27
CA LEU A 111 7.56 -2.51 -6.55
C LEU A 111 6.75 -3.82 -6.74
N TYR A 112 5.71 -4.03 -5.93
CA TYR A 112 4.81 -5.17 -6.05
C TYR A 112 4.10 -5.21 -7.41
N HIS A 113 3.59 -4.06 -7.85
CA HIS A 113 2.78 -3.99 -9.06
C HIS A 113 3.56 -3.83 -10.37
N ARG A 114 4.74 -3.20 -10.33
CA ARG A 114 5.52 -2.88 -11.54
C ARG A 114 6.47 -3.99 -11.97
N ARG A 115 6.95 -4.82 -11.03
CA ARG A 115 7.86 -5.93 -11.33
C ARG A 115 7.11 -7.23 -11.59
N ARG A 116 7.58 -8.03 -12.55
CA ARG A 116 7.15 -9.41 -12.72
C ARG A 116 7.92 -10.29 -11.73
N TRP A 117 7.19 -11.07 -10.94
CA TRP A 117 7.75 -11.88 -9.85
C TRP A 117 7.55 -13.36 -10.11
N SER A 118 8.50 -14.19 -9.64
CA SER A 118 8.26 -15.63 -9.48
C SER A 118 7.14 -15.87 -8.46
N PRO A 119 6.50 -17.06 -8.42
CA PRO A 119 5.42 -17.35 -7.48
C PRO A 119 5.78 -17.06 -6.01
N ARG A 120 7.00 -17.43 -5.60
CA ARG A 120 7.52 -17.13 -4.25
C ARG A 120 7.72 -15.63 -4.03
N GLY A 121 8.36 -14.94 -4.96
CA GLY A 121 8.60 -13.49 -4.86
C GLY A 121 7.29 -12.70 -4.80
N TRP A 122 6.30 -13.10 -5.59
CA TRP A 122 4.97 -12.49 -5.60
C TRP A 122 4.26 -12.66 -4.25
N LYS A 123 4.29 -13.86 -3.65
CA LYS A 123 3.70 -14.09 -2.32
C LYS A 123 4.37 -13.23 -1.25
N ILE A 124 5.69 -13.05 -1.31
CA ILE A 124 6.43 -12.16 -0.38
C ILE A 124 6.00 -10.70 -0.59
N MET A 125 6.01 -10.21 -1.83
CA MET A 125 5.65 -8.83 -2.10
C MET A 125 4.18 -8.53 -1.79
N LYS A 126 3.28 -9.49 -1.99
CA LYS A 126 1.87 -9.37 -1.58
C LYS A 126 1.74 -9.23 -0.07
N ARG A 127 2.54 -9.98 0.71
CA ARG A 127 2.58 -9.84 2.18
C ARG A 127 3.00 -8.43 2.57
N LEU A 128 4.08 -7.93 1.96
CA LEU A 128 4.63 -6.62 2.26
C LEU A 128 3.65 -5.51 1.87
N ASP A 129 3.13 -5.52 0.64
CA ASP A 129 2.20 -4.52 0.12
C ASP A 129 0.93 -4.41 0.98
N HIS A 130 0.31 -5.55 1.29
CA HIS A 130 -0.89 -5.55 2.14
C HIS A 130 -0.59 -5.20 3.60
N SER A 131 0.60 -5.54 4.11
CA SER A 131 1.03 -5.16 5.47
C SER A 131 1.26 -3.67 5.61
N MET A 132 1.78 -3.02 4.56
CA MET A 132 2.05 -1.58 4.58
C MET A 132 0.80 -0.73 4.76
N ILE A 133 -0.38 -1.21 4.34
CA ILE A 133 -1.65 -0.51 4.59
C ILE A 133 -1.86 -0.33 6.11
N PHE A 134 -1.65 -1.38 6.90
CA PHE A 134 -1.79 -1.34 8.36
C PHE A 134 -0.74 -0.43 9.02
N LEU A 135 0.53 -0.58 8.61
CA LEU A 135 1.62 0.22 9.15
C LEU A 135 1.46 1.71 8.82
N PHE A 136 1.00 2.04 7.62
CA PHE A 136 0.75 3.40 7.21
C PHE A 136 -0.43 4.04 7.94
N ILE A 137 -1.50 3.28 8.24
CA ILE A 137 -2.56 3.78 9.11
C ILE A 137 -1.98 4.17 10.47
N ALA A 138 -1.26 3.28 11.15
CA ALA A 138 -0.65 3.60 12.44
C ALA A 138 0.38 4.75 12.37
N GLY A 139 1.18 4.80 11.29
CA GLY A 139 2.12 5.88 11.03
C GLY A 139 1.43 7.23 10.82
N THR A 140 0.26 7.25 10.20
CA THR A 140 -0.58 8.46 10.04
C THR A 140 -1.16 8.94 11.37
N TYR A 141 -1.62 8.02 12.21
CA TYR A 141 -2.08 8.37 13.56
C TYR A 141 -0.99 8.94 14.46
N THR A 142 0.28 8.58 14.22
CA THR A 142 1.39 8.93 15.12
C THR A 142 1.53 10.44 15.36
N PRO A 143 1.63 11.31 14.33
CA PRO A 143 1.64 12.76 14.53
C PRO A 143 0.34 13.30 15.15
N PHE A 144 -0.84 12.81 14.78
CA PHE A 144 -2.09 13.30 15.40
C PHE A 144 -2.18 12.94 16.89
N ALA A 145 -1.88 11.70 17.25
CA ALA A 145 -1.92 11.24 18.63
C ALA A 145 -0.90 11.95 19.52
N LEU A 146 0.24 12.36 18.97
CA LEU A 146 1.30 13.03 19.72
C LEU A 146 1.20 14.55 19.71
N LEU A 147 0.60 15.16 18.69
CA LEU A 147 0.61 16.62 18.50
C LEU A 147 -0.79 17.25 18.48
N ALA A 148 -1.85 16.48 18.29
CA ALA A 148 -3.21 16.99 18.12
C ALA A 148 -4.21 16.43 19.14
N VAL A 149 -3.73 15.73 20.18
CA VAL A 149 -4.55 15.08 21.20
C VAL A 149 -3.91 15.26 22.57
N ASP A 150 -4.72 15.63 23.57
CA ASP A 150 -4.28 15.73 24.96
C ASP A 150 -3.82 14.37 25.50
N GLN A 151 -2.83 14.40 26.39
CA GLN A 151 -2.34 13.18 27.04
C GLN A 151 -3.08 12.95 28.36
N PRO A 152 -3.47 11.70 28.68
CA PRO A 152 -2.95 10.44 28.13
C PRO A 152 -3.72 9.85 26.94
N THR A 153 -4.81 10.48 26.48
CA THR A 153 -5.66 9.96 25.39
C THR A 153 -4.86 9.67 24.12
N GLY A 154 -3.95 10.57 23.74
CA GLY A 154 -3.07 10.37 22.60
C GLY A 154 -2.23 9.07 22.69
N TYR A 155 -1.64 8.78 23.85
CA TYR A 155 -0.91 7.53 24.06
C TYR A 155 -1.79 6.29 23.95
N TRP A 156 -3.04 6.34 24.45
CA TRP A 156 -3.97 5.22 24.30
C TRP A 156 -4.36 4.96 22.84
N VAL A 157 -4.62 6.03 22.09
CA VAL A 157 -4.89 5.92 20.66
C VAL A 157 -3.67 5.34 19.94
N LEU A 158 -2.47 5.86 20.22
CA LEU A 158 -1.23 5.38 19.61
C LEU A 158 -1.00 3.88 19.89
N ALA A 159 -1.17 3.44 21.14
CA ALA A 159 -1.04 2.04 21.51
C ALA A 159 -2.07 1.17 20.79
N GLY A 160 -3.34 1.60 20.75
CA GLY A 160 -4.42 0.88 20.09
C GLY A 160 -4.21 0.71 18.59
N VAL A 161 -3.84 1.79 17.88
CA VAL A 161 -3.65 1.73 16.42
C VAL A 161 -2.41 0.95 16.02
N TRP A 162 -1.31 1.03 16.78
CA TRP A 162 -0.12 0.21 16.54
C TRP A 162 -0.36 -1.26 16.87
N ALA A 163 -1.06 -1.58 17.95
CA ALA A 163 -1.45 -2.96 18.27
C ALA A 163 -2.35 -3.55 17.16
N GLY A 164 -3.36 -2.80 16.71
CA GLY A 164 -4.22 -3.19 15.59
C GLY A 164 -3.44 -3.36 14.29
N ALA A 165 -2.48 -2.47 14.01
CA ALA A 165 -1.63 -2.57 12.83
C ALA A 165 -0.75 -3.83 12.88
N LEU A 166 -0.10 -4.13 14.01
CA LEU A 166 0.71 -5.32 14.18
C LEU A 166 -0.11 -6.61 14.04
N ALA A 167 -1.33 -6.64 14.58
CA ALA A 167 -2.27 -7.74 14.38
C ALA A 167 -2.63 -7.91 12.88
N GLY A 168 -2.86 -6.80 12.16
CA GLY A 168 -3.10 -6.81 10.72
C GLY A 168 -1.90 -7.30 9.90
N VAL A 169 -0.68 -6.88 10.26
CA VAL A 169 0.58 -7.37 9.67
C VAL A 169 0.71 -8.87 9.91
N PHE A 170 0.50 -9.34 11.14
CA PHE A 170 0.55 -10.76 11.48
C PHE A 170 -0.44 -11.59 10.65
N LEU A 171 -1.68 -11.10 10.48
CA LEU A 171 -2.67 -11.73 9.61
C LEU A 171 -2.17 -11.83 8.16
N LYS A 172 -1.55 -10.77 7.61
CA LYS A 172 -1.06 -10.79 6.23
C LYS A 172 0.19 -11.64 6.04
N LEU A 173 1.03 -11.75 7.06
CA LEU A 173 2.18 -12.65 7.06
C LEU A 173 1.75 -14.12 7.18
N THR A 174 0.72 -14.44 7.96
CA THR A 174 0.26 -15.84 8.11
C THR A 174 -0.67 -16.26 6.99
N TRP A 175 -1.53 -15.36 6.51
CA TRP A 175 -2.53 -15.61 5.49
C TRP A 175 -2.51 -14.53 4.37
N PRO A 176 -1.51 -14.56 3.47
CA PRO A 176 -1.36 -13.56 2.40
C PRO A 176 -2.46 -13.61 1.34
N THR A 177 -3.04 -14.79 1.13
CA THR A 177 -4.13 -15.05 0.19
C THR A 177 -5.51 -14.85 0.84
N ALA A 178 -5.56 -14.27 2.04
CA ALA A 178 -6.81 -13.93 2.70
C ALA A 178 -7.67 -13.08 1.76
N PRO A 179 -8.95 -13.45 1.59
CA PRO A 179 -9.82 -12.76 0.66
C PRO A 179 -10.00 -11.30 1.12
N ARG A 180 -10.11 -10.39 0.15
CA ARG A 180 -10.16 -8.94 0.42
C ARG A 180 -11.31 -8.52 1.34
N TRP A 181 -12.42 -9.25 1.39
CA TRP A 181 -13.52 -8.97 2.33
C TRP A 181 -13.11 -9.13 3.81
N VAL A 182 -12.02 -9.84 4.11
CA VAL A 182 -11.43 -9.88 5.46
C VAL A 182 -10.53 -8.66 5.68
N GLY A 183 -9.66 -8.36 4.72
CA GLY A 183 -8.69 -7.27 4.85
C GLY A 183 -9.32 -5.89 4.87
N VAL A 184 -10.29 -5.63 3.99
CA VAL A 184 -10.88 -4.31 3.80
C VAL A 184 -11.56 -3.77 5.06
N PRO A 185 -12.47 -4.52 5.71
CA PRO A 185 -13.11 -4.04 6.92
C PRO A 185 -12.11 -3.80 8.06
N LEU A 186 -11.03 -4.60 8.16
CA LEU A 186 -10.02 -4.44 9.21
C LEU A 186 -9.26 -3.12 9.10
N TYR A 187 -8.77 -2.77 7.90
CA TYR A 187 -8.06 -1.50 7.74
C TYR A 187 -9.02 -0.31 7.77
N ILE A 188 -10.28 -0.44 7.33
CA ILE A 188 -11.29 0.62 7.48
C ILE A 188 -11.59 0.83 8.96
N GLY A 189 -11.88 -0.24 9.71
CA GLY A 189 -12.15 -0.15 11.14
C GLY A 189 -11.00 0.49 11.91
N LEU A 190 -9.76 0.08 11.63
CA LEU A 190 -8.56 0.70 12.21
C LEU A 190 -8.42 2.18 11.83
N GLY A 191 -8.72 2.51 10.56
CA GLY A 191 -8.68 3.88 10.04
C GLY A 191 -9.73 4.81 10.67
N TRP A 192 -10.81 4.29 11.24
CA TRP A 192 -11.89 5.08 11.84
C TRP A 192 -11.75 5.32 13.35
N VAL A 193 -10.67 4.84 13.99
CA VAL A 193 -10.32 5.17 15.39
C VAL A 193 -10.25 6.70 15.63
N ALA A 194 -9.96 7.48 14.59
CA ALA A 194 -9.87 8.93 14.61
C ALA A 194 -11.17 9.61 15.06
N VAL A 195 -12.33 8.96 14.88
CA VAL A 195 -13.62 9.49 15.35
C VAL A 195 -13.60 9.84 16.83
N PHE A 196 -12.84 9.08 17.63
CA PHE A 196 -12.74 9.30 19.08
C PHE A 196 -11.88 10.51 19.46
N ILE A 197 -11.13 11.10 18.52
CA ILE A 197 -10.22 12.22 18.77
C ILE A 197 -10.49 13.44 17.88
N LEU A 198 -11.61 13.47 17.14
CA LEU A 198 -11.92 14.61 16.25
C LEU A 198 -12.12 15.92 17.02
N THR A 199 -12.65 15.87 18.24
CA THR A 199 -12.81 17.05 19.09
C THR A 199 -11.46 17.65 19.46
N ASP A 200 -10.48 16.82 19.83
CA ASP A 200 -9.15 17.30 20.20
C ASP A 200 -8.43 17.86 18.97
N ILE A 201 -8.54 17.17 17.83
CA ILE A 201 -7.99 17.65 16.56
C ILE A 201 -8.59 19.00 16.18
N LEU A 202 -9.88 19.23 16.39
CA LEU A 202 -10.51 20.51 16.12
C LEU A 202 -9.94 21.64 17.01
N HIS A 203 -9.82 21.40 18.31
CA HIS A 203 -9.39 22.43 19.26
C HIS A 203 -7.88 22.69 19.22
N ILE A 204 -7.08 21.66 18.93
CA ILE A 204 -5.61 21.72 19.00
C ILE A 204 -5.02 21.94 17.60
N ALA A 205 -5.35 21.09 16.62
CA ALA A 205 -4.79 21.18 15.28
C ALA A 205 -5.58 22.13 14.35
N GLY A 206 -6.77 22.56 14.76
CA GLY A 206 -7.62 23.52 14.05
C GLY A 206 -8.53 22.91 12.98
N VAL A 207 -9.47 23.73 12.52
CA VAL A 207 -10.53 23.32 11.57
C VAL A 207 -9.97 22.79 10.24
N THR A 208 -8.88 23.38 9.75
CA THR A 208 -8.23 22.94 8.50
C THR A 208 -7.75 21.50 8.60
N SER A 209 -7.07 21.15 9.69
CA SER A 209 -6.57 19.79 9.96
C SER A 209 -7.72 18.80 10.06
N LEU A 210 -8.80 19.16 10.78
CA LEU A 210 -10.00 18.33 10.90
C LEU A 210 -10.63 18.03 9.53
N VAL A 211 -10.86 19.06 8.70
CA VAL A 211 -11.51 18.89 7.40
C VAL A 211 -10.65 18.04 6.48
N LEU A 212 -9.34 18.29 6.42
CA LEU A 212 -8.41 17.50 5.61
C LEU A 212 -8.34 16.03 6.08
N LEU A 213 -8.32 15.79 7.39
CA LEU A 213 -8.36 14.46 7.96
C LEU A 213 -9.64 13.73 7.57
N ALA A 214 -10.80 14.40 7.72
CA ALA A 214 -12.11 13.84 7.41
C ALA A 214 -12.25 13.53 5.92
N VAL A 215 -11.88 14.46 5.04
CA VAL A 215 -11.88 14.26 3.58
C VAL A 215 -10.96 13.10 3.20
N GLY A 216 -9.73 13.07 3.73
CA GLY A 216 -8.80 11.96 3.48
C GLY A 216 -9.33 10.61 3.98
N GLY A 217 -9.96 10.57 5.16
CA GLY A 217 -10.58 9.36 5.72
C GLY A 217 -11.75 8.84 4.88
N VAL A 218 -12.59 9.74 4.37
CA VAL A 218 -13.65 9.39 3.41
C VAL A 218 -13.06 8.85 2.10
N LEU A 219 -12.03 9.50 1.55
CA LEU A 219 -11.36 9.04 0.33
C LEU A 219 -10.74 7.65 0.50
N TYR A 220 -10.05 7.38 1.62
CA TYR A 220 -9.55 6.03 1.92
C TYR A 220 -10.68 4.99 1.97
N THR A 221 -11.80 5.35 2.61
CA THR A 221 -12.97 4.47 2.71
C THR A 221 -13.57 4.18 1.33
N LEU A 222 -13.80 5.22 0.52
CA LEU A 222 -14.34 5.08 -0.85
C LEU A 222 -13.41 4.26 -1.74
N GLY A 223 -12.10 4.47 -1.65
CA GLY A 223 -11.11 3.66 -2.33
C GLY A 223 -11.18 2.19 -1.90
N GLY A 224 -11.20 1.92 -0.59
CA GLY A 224 -11.28 0.56 -0.05
C GLY A 224 -12.56 -0.16 -0.46
N VAL A 225 -13.69 0.54 -0.49
CA VAL A 225 -14.96 0.03 -1.01
C VAL A 225 -14.87 -0.29 -2.50
N ALA A 226 -14.34 0.63 -3.32
CA ALA A 226 -14.15 0.39 -4.76
C ALA A 226 -13.28 -0.86 -5.02
N TYR A 227 -12.21 -1.03 -4.24
CA TYR A 227 -11.36 -2.21 -4.27
C TYR A 227 -12.08 -3.50 -3.86
N ALA A 228 -12.91 -3.45 -2.81
CA ALA A 228 -13.68 -4.59 -2.34
C ALA A 228 -14.74 -5.04 -3.36
N ILE A 229 -15.41 -4.10 -4.05
CA ILE A 229 -16.49 -4.43 -5.00
C ILE A 229 -16.02 -4.65 -6.45
N LYS A 230 -14.73 -4.44 -6.76
CA LYS A 230 -14.14 -4.49 -8.12
C LYS A 230 -14.77 -3.51 -9.12
N LYS A 231 -15.26 -2.36 -8.64
CA LYS A 231 -15.91 -1.31 -9.46
C LYS A 231 -15.62 0.07 -8.87
N PRO A 232 -15.65 1.15 -9.68
CA PRO A 232 -15.90 1.18 -11.13
C PRO A 232 -14.67 0.78 -11.95
N ASN A 233 -14.83 0.57 -13.26
CA ASN A 233 -13.73 0.42 -14.22
C ASN A 233 -13.82 1.54 -15.27
N PRO A 234 -13.33 2.75 -14.96
CA PRO A 234 -13.56 3.94 -15.80
C PRO A 234 -13.05 3.79 -17.24
N TRP A 235 -11.86 3.18 -17.41
CA TRP A 235 -11.30 2.85 -18.71
C TRP A 235 -10.79 1.41 -18.73
N PRO A 236 -11.61 0.44 -19.19
CA PRO A 236 -11.21 -0.97 -19.27
C PRO A 236 -9.86 -1.15 -19.98
N GLY A 237 -8.98 -1.97 -19.40
CA GLY A 237 -7.61 -2.21 -19.90
C GLY A 237 -6.59 -1.12 -19.57
N VAL A 238 -7.00 0.08 -19.17
CA VAL A 238 -6.08 1.20 -18.84
C VAL A 238 -6.16 1.57 -17.36
N PHE A 239 -7.37 1.81 -16.85
CA PHE A 239 -7.65 2.32 -15.51
C PHE A 239 -8.91 1.65 -14.95
N GLY A 240 -8.74 0.76 -13.98
CA GLY A 240 -9.80 0.00 -13.33
C GLY A 240 -10.00 0.39 -11.86
N TYR A 241 -10.78 -0.43 -11.15
CA TYR A 241 -11.10 -0.22 -9.73
C TYR A 241 -9.86 -0.14 -8.82
N HIS A 242 -8.79 -0.87 -9.18
CA HIS A 242 -7.55 -0.89 -8.41
C HIS A 242 -6.79 0.43 -8.55
N GLU A 243 -6.81 1.00 -9.75
CA GLU A 243 -6.25 2.32 -10.02
C GLU A 243 -7.09 3.43 -9.38
N VAL A 244 -8.42 3.28 -9.30
CA VAL A 244 -9.29 4.15 -8.50
C VAL A 244 -8.87 4.10 -7.02
N PHE A 245 -8.67 2.90 -6.48
CA PHE A 245 -8.18 2.74 -5.09
C PHE A 245 -6.83 3.43 -4.87
N HIS A 246 -5.87 3.24 -5.77
CA HIS A 246 -4.58 3.93 -5.71
C HIS A 246 -4.73 5.45 -5.79
N ALA A 247 -5.54 5.97 -6.71
CA ALA A 247 -5.77 7.40 -6.86
C ALA A 247 -6.37 8.02 -5.58
N MET A 248 -7.41 7.38 -5.01
CA MET A 248 -8.01 7.83 -3.76
C MET A 248 -7.01 7.78 -2.60
N THR A 249 -6.18 6.74 -2.53
CA THR A 249 -5.12 6.59 -1.52
C THR A 249 -4.10 7.72 -1.61
N VAL A 250 -3.70 8.12 -2.82
CA VAL A 250 -2.76 9.21 -3.05
C VAL A 250 -3.35 10.56 -2.64
N VAL A 251 -4.57 10.87 -3.08
CA VAL A 251 -5.23 12.14 -2.71
C VAL A 251 -5.46 12.22 -1.21
N ALA A 252 -5.90 11.12 -0.58
CA ALA A 252 -6.07 11.04 0.86
C ALA A 252 -4.74 11.27 1.61
N ALA A 253 -3.64 10.68 1.12
CA ALA A 253 -2.31 10.86 1.72
C ALA A 253 -1.82 12.31 1.62
N ILE A 254 -2.15 13.00 0.53
CA ILE A 254 -1.87 14.44 0.39
C ILE A 254 -2.67 15.24 1.42
N CYS A 255 -3.97 14.96 1.58
CA CYS A 255 -4.80 15.61 2.60
C CYS A 255 -4.21 15.40 3.99
N HIS A 256 -3.84 14.18 4.34
CA HIS A 256 -3.28 13.83 5.65
C HIS A 256 -1.90 14.44 5.86
N TYR A 257 -1.04 14.49 4.83
CA TYR A 257 0.25 15.21 4.90
C TYR A 257 0.06 16.69 5.27
N ILE A 258 -0.86 17.37 4.60
CA ILE A 258 -1.14 18.79 4.85
C ILE A 258 -1.75 18.97 6.25
N ALA A 259 -2.65 18.08 6.66
CA ALA A 259 -3.22 18.09 8.01
C ALA A 259 -2.15 17.89 9.10
N VAL A 260 -1.18 16.99 8.89
CA VAL A 260 -0.04 16.80 9.80
C VAL A 260 0.83 18.05 9.88
N TYR A 261 1.07 18.73 8.75
CA TYR A 261 1.79 20.01 8.73
C TYR A 261 1.09 21.05 9.64
N PHE A 262 -0.22 21.24 9.50
CA PHE A 262 -0.97 22.16 10.37
C PHE A 262 -0.99 21.73 11.84
N ALA A 263 -1.21 20.43 12.10
CA ALA A 263 -1.17 19.89 13.46
C ALA A 263 0.17 20.17 14.15
N MET A 264 1.27 20.05 13.42
CA MET A 264 2.61 20.31 13.93
C MET A 264 2.81 21.77 14.36
N TYR A 265 2.33 22.76 13.61
CA TYR A 265 2.50 24.18 13.95
C TYR A 265 1.48 24.72 14.95
N ASN A 266 0.30 24.10 15.05
CA ASN A 266 -0.75 24.51 15.99
C ASN A 266 -0.62 23.79 17.36
N SER A 267 0.15 22.70 17.41
CA SER A 267 0.34 21.88 18.60
C SER A 267 1.04 22.64 19.74
N PRO A 268 0.50 22.61 20.96
CA PRO A 268 1.20 23.08 22.16
C PRO A 268 2.21 22.04 22.71
N PHE A 269 2.37 20.90 22.04
CA PHE A 269 3.17 19.75 22.50
C PHE A 269 4.50 19.57 21.77
N VAL A 270 4.89 20.52 20.91
CA VAL A 270 6.14 20.46 20.16
C VAL A 270 7.37 20.64 21.05
#